data_AF-A0A1E1XLF3-F1
#
_entry.id   AF-A0A1E1XLF3-F1
#
_cell.length_a   1.000
_cell.length_b   1.000
_cell.length_c   1.000
_cell.angle_alpha   90.00
_cell.angle_beta   90.00
_cell.angle_gamma   90.00
#
_symmetry.space_group_name_H-M   'P 1'
#
loop_
_entity.id
_entity.type
_entity.pdbx_description
1 polymer ?
#
loop_
_entity_poly.entity_id
_entity_poly.type
_entity_poly.pdbx_seq_one_letter_code
_entity_poly.pdbx_strand_id
1 'polypeptide(L)'
;PAARDKPGSEHTTSSSARYEYEPPVGDDLHARHEWTVEGRPSWQLERFLRDNVRTARERSAQSGPVRAEAVRLSREVVTDLGLEDLRWECDWGSGHYRGSLESFRRLCQQHPDVAVNLRGRTVVLGRTTGVSLDGHVVLSIEDVRHSWLSLLRTLSRYDAYVELVPPAEHALSEALRGIRVEHRRFKPAVAAKAYVRQLSKLTVALRRHIWAKGLPNDWPTRLSDHQLGVECEAGPLMLSPTGQFLAPASCPPALLVDFVGSRLSAAQQRRLLYRTQRRLETELHQLCMEVLHLESLSKEDDVTPDRMVICCERLLKASLWLEPLLSGCRLHVSHYCSVLQDGLVCLPWDWHE
;
A
#
# COMPACT_ATOMS: atom_id res chain seq x y z
N PRO A 1 32.67 10.33 -59.33
CA PRO A 1 33.61 9.58 -58.47
C PRO A 1 34.20 10.51 -57.40
N ALA A 2 33.43 10.72 -56.33
CA ALA A 2 33.72 11.74 -55.31
C ALA A 2 34.06 11.06 -53.97
N ALA A 3 35.25 11.36 -53.46
CA ALA A 3 35.63 11.16 -52.07
C ALA A 3 35.05 12.32 -51.24
N ARG A 4 34.42 12.02 -50.10
CA ARG A 4 34.16 13.00 -49.05
C ARG A 4 34.27 12.37 -47.67
N ASP A 5 35.02 13.10 -46.85
CA ASP A 5 35.38 12.89 -45.46
C ASP A 5 34.19 12.69 -44.50
N LYS A 6 34.48 11.95 -43.42
CA LYS A 6 33.71 11.92 -42.17
C LYS A 6 33.82 13.27 -41.45
N PRO A 7 32.78 13.64 -40.68
CA PRO A 7 33.04 13.98 -39.28
C PRO A 7 31.96 13.50 -38.29
N GLY A 8 32.40 13.29 -37.05
CA GLY A 8 31.72 13.71 -35.81
C GLY A 8 30.45 12.98 -35.37
N SER A 9 30.60 12.04 -34.42
CA SER A 9 29.50 11.55 -33.58
C SER A 9 29.32 12.48 -32.37
N GLU A 10 28.25 13.27 -32.36
CA GLU A 10 27.78 13.97 -31.16
C GLU A 10 26.65 13.19 -30.50
N HIS A 11 26.81 12.97 -29.20
CA HIS A 11 25.84 12.39 -28.30
C HIS A 11 24.56 13.22 -28.24
N THR A 12 23.42 12.64 -28.62
CA THR A 12 22.10 13.20 -28.29
C THR A 12 21.51 12.40 -27.14
N THR A 13 21.52 13.02 -25.96
CA THR A 13 20.81 12.59 -24.76
C THR A 13 19.30 12.73 -24.98
N SER A 14 18.60 11.60 -25.10
CA SER A 14 17.14 11.55 -25.06
C SER A 14 16.68 11.86 -23.63
N SER A 15 16.00 12.98 -23.46
CA SER A 15 15.46 13.45 -22.20
C SER A 15 14.29 12.57 -21.74
N SER A 16 14.33 12.16 -20.48
CA SER A 16 13.22 11.52 -19.78
C SER A 16 12.06 12.52 -19.67
N ALA A 17 10.96 12.23 -20.37
CA ALA A 17 9.70 12.94 -20.17
C ALA A 17 9.25 12.76 -18.71
N ARG A 18 9.32 13.83 -17.92
CA ARG A 18 8.64 13.93 -16.64
C ARG A 18 7.15 13.99 -16.94
N TYR A 19 6.39 13.03 -16.44
CA TYR A 19 4.95 13.16 -16.37
C TYR A 19 4.63 14.25 -15.34
N GLU A 20 4.40 15.47 -15.83
CA GLU A 20 3.76 16.52 -15.05
C GLU A 20 2.28 16.15 -14.90
N TYR A 21 1.86 16.02 -13.65
CA TYR A 21 0.45 15.83 -13.29
C TYR A 21 -0.28 17.16 -13.52
N GLU A 22 -1.06 17.25 -14.59
CA GLU A 22 -2.06 18.30 -14.75
C GLU A 22 -3.36 17.83 -14.07
N PRO A 23 -3.82 18.46 -12.98
CA PRO A 23 -5.10 18.12 -12.38
C PRO A 23 -6.25 18.43 -13.35
N PRO A 24 -7.34 17.62 -13.34
CA PRO A 24 -8.47 17.82 -14.22
C PRO A 24 -9.12 19.19 -13.96
N VAL A 25 -9.29 19.97 -15.02
CA VAL A 25 -10.03 21.24 -15.01
C VAL A 25 -11.51 20.93 -14.79
N GLY A 26 -11.92 20.99 -13.52
CA GLY A 26 -13.30 21.02 -13.08
C GLY A 26 -13.39 22.05 -11.95
N ASP A 27 -14.28 23.02 -12.12
CA ASP A 27 -14.52 24.11 -11.17
C ASP A 27 -14.93 23.58 -9.79
N ASP A 28 -13.96 23.38 -8.89
CA ASP A 28 -14.23 23.18 -7.46
C ASP A 28 -13.17 23.95 -6.64
N LEU A 29 -13.57 25.16 -6.23
CA LEU A 29 -13.16 25.90 -5.03
C LEU A 29 -11.74 25.60 -4.50
N HIS A 30 -10.71 26.00 -5.26
CA HIS A 30 -9.38 26.17 -4.68
C HIS A 30 -9.43 27.31 -3.67
N ALA A 31 -9.46 26.95 -2.38
CA ALA A 31 -9.12 27.86 -1.31
C ALA A 31 -7.77 28.52 -1.66
N ARG A 32 -7.72 29.85 -1.67
CA ARG A 32 -6.51 30.61 -2.00
C ARG A 32 -5.40 30.24 -1.00
N HIS A 33 -4.43 29.45 -1.42
CA HIS A 33 -3.30 29.05 -0.56
C HIS A 33 -2.22 30.13 -0.55
N GLU A 34 -1.83 30.56 0.66
CA GLU A 34 -0.56 31.25 0.88
C GLU A 34 0.55 30.19 0.91
N TRP A 35 1.64 30.39 0.18
CA TRP A 35 2.75 29.44 0.14
C TRP A 35 3.72 29.71 1.30
N THR A 36 4.11 28.67 2.04
CA THR A 36 5.17 28.77 3.06
C THR A 36 6.55 28.93 2.41
N VAL A 37 7.55 29.32 3.20
CA VAL A 37 8.97 29.47 2.77
C VAL A 37 9.55 28.18 2.18
N GLU A 38 8.94 27.02 2.48
CA GLU A 38 9.31 25.70 1.96
C GLU A 38 8.51 25.27 0.72
N GLY A 39 7.68 26.15 0.15
CA GLY A 39 6.90 25.89 -1.06
C GLY A 39 5.70 24.96 -0.83
N ARG A 40 5.18 24.85 0.40
CA ARG A 40 3.93 24.13 0.69
C ARG A 40 2.78 25.11 0.95
N PRO A 41 1.55 24.80 0.54
CA PRO A 41 0.40 25.62 0.90
C PRO A 41 0.23 25.65 2.43
N SER A 42 0.18 26.86 3.00
CA SER A 42 -0.21 27.14 4.38
C SER A 42 -1.72 27.00 4.47
N TRP A 43 -2.17 26.04 5.27
CA TRP A 43 -3.60 25.78 5.47
C TRP A 43 -4.05 26.44 6.75
N GLN A 44 -4.92 27.45 6.65
CA GLN A 44 -5.66 27.98 7.79
C GLN A 44 -6.73 26.95 8.19
N LEU A 45 -6.35 25.96 9.01
CA LEU A 45 -7.20 24.82 9.33
C LEU A 45 -8.53 25.26 9.94
N GLU A 46 -8.49 26.21 10.87
CA GLU A 46 -9.70 26.69 11.55
C GLU A 46 -10.72 27.25 10.56
N ARG A 47 -10.27 28.08 9.62
CA ARG A 47 -11.14 28.65 8.59
C ARG A 47 -11.73 27.55 7.69
N PHE A 48 -10.88 26.63 7.22
CA PHE A 48 -11.33 25.51 6.40
C PHE A 48 -12.42 24.69 7.11
N LEU A 49 -12.20 24.34 8.38
CA LEU A 49 -13.16 23.56 9.15
C LEU A 49 -14.46 24.33 9.39
N ARG A 50 -14.40 25.60 9.76
CA ARG A 50 -15.62 26.43 9.95
C ARG A 50 -16.47 26.50 8.68
N ASP A 51 -15.82 26.62 7.52
CA ASP A 51 -16.50 26.75 6.23
C ASP A 51 -17.07 25.41 5.73
N ASN A 52 -16.47 24.26 6.10
CA ASN A 52 -16.75 22.98 5.45
C ASN A 52 -17.33 21.88 6.35
N VAL A 53 -17.18 21.96 7.68
CA VAL A 53 -17.65 20.91 8.62
C VAL A 53 -19.15 20.65 8.49
N ARG A 54 -19.95 21.71 8.33
CA ARG A 54 -21.40 21.55 8.16
C ARG A 54 -21.73 20.73 6.91
N THR A 55 -21.12 21.10 5.79
CA THR A 55 -21.25 20.38 4.52
C THR A 55 -20.77 18.93 4.64
N ALA A 56 -19.67 18.68 5.35
CA ALA A 56 -19.16 17.33 5.60
C ALA A 56 -20.17 16.48 6.38
N ARG A 57 -20.77 17.02 7.45
CA ARG A 57 -21.80 16.34 8.24
C ARG A 57 -23.05 16.04 7.42
N GLU A 58 -23.53 17.01 6.63
CA GLU A 58 -24.69 16.82 5.74
C GLU A 58 -24.43 15.71 4.70
N ARG A 59 -23.26 15.73 4.04
CA ARG A 59 -22.83 14.69 3.09
C ARG A 59 -22.66 13.33 3.75
N SER A 60 -22.10 13.30 4.98
CA SER A 60 -21.93 12.07 5.75
C SER A 60 -23.26 11.43 6.11
N ALA A 61 -24.25 12.22 6.52
CA ALA A 61 -25.59 11.76 6.81
C ALA A 61 -26.30 11.24 5.56
N GLN A 62 -26.23 11.96 4.43
CA GLN A 62 -26.80 11.53 3.15
C GLN A 62 -26.20 10.23 2.64
N SER A 63 -24.90 10.03 2.84
CA SER A 63 -24.19 8.83 2.40
C SER A 63 -24.33 7.65 3.37
N GLY A 64 -24.83 7.89 4.60
CA GLY A 64 -24.98 6.88 5.64
C GLY A 64 -25.72 5.60 5.20
N PRO A 65 -26.89 5.70 4.54
CA PRO A 65 -27.61 4.55 4.02
C PRO A 65 -26.81 3.73 3.01
N VAL A 66 -26.06 4.38 2.12
CA VAL A 66 -25.21 3.70 1.12
C VAL A 66 -24.06 2.96 1.80
N ARG A 67 -23.46 3.55 2.84
CA ARG A 67 -22.41 2.88 3.64
C ARG A 67 -22.95 1.64 4.35
N ALA A 68 -24.09 1.78 5.03
CA ALA A 68 -24.74 0.67 5.72
C ALA A 68 -25.11 -0.46 4.76
N GLU A 69 -25.60 -0.11 3.57
CA GLU A 69 -25.93 -1.07 2.52
C GLU A 69 -24.68 -1.77 1.95
N ALA A 70 -23.58 -1.05 1.73
CA ALA A 70 -22.33 -1.64 1.27
C ALA A 70 -21.79 -2.68 2.28
N VAL A 71 -21.84 -2.36 3.58
CA VAL A 71 -21.45 -3.29 4.65
C VAL A 71 -22.37 -4.51 4.69
N ARG A 72 -23.69 -4.30 4.55
CA ARG A 72 -24.67 -5.39 4.50
C ARG A 72 -24.43 -6.31 3.30
N LEU A 73 -24.29 -5.74 2.10
CA LEU A 73 -24.03 -6.48 0.86
C LEU A 73 -22.70 -7.24 0.92
N SER A 74 -21.66 -6.66 1.52
CA SER A 74 -20.38 -7.34 1.73
C SER A 74 -20.56 -8.63 2.55
N ARG A 75 -21.29 -8.55 3.67
CA ARG A 75 -21.60 -9.72 4.52
C ARG A 75 -22.46 -10.76 3.79
N GLU A 76 -23.46 -10.32 3.02
CA GLU A 76 -24.28 -11.20 2.19
C GLU A 76 -23.43 -11.93 1.15
N VAL A 77 -22.55 -11.22 0.43
CA VAL A 77 -21.67 -11.81 -0.59
C VAL A 77 -20.71 -12.84 0.03
N VAL A 78 -20.11 -12.53 1.18
CA VAL A 78 -19.25 -13.47 1.91
C VAL A 78 -20.02 -14.74 2.26
N THR A 79 -21.24 -14.60 2.77
CA THR A 79 -22.08 -15.74 3.17
C THR A 79 -22.57 -16.55 1.97
N ASP A 80 -23.12 -15.88 0.95
CA ASP A 80 -23.72 -16.51 -0.24
C ASP A 80 -22.67 -17.31 -1.04
N LEU A 81 -21.45 -16.79 -1.13
CA LEU A 81 -20.35 -17.43 -1.87
C LEU A 81 -19.47 -18.32 -0.99
N GLY A 82 -19.66 -18.32 0.33
CA GLY A 82 -18.83 -19.05 1.28
C GLY A 82 -17.37 -18.59 1.25
N LEU A 83 -17.13 -17.28 1.17
CA LEU A 83 -15.79 -16.69 1.21
C LEU A 83 -15.20 -16.78 2.63
N GLU A 84 -13.87 -16.80 2.73
CA GLU A 84 -13.19 -16.63 4.01
C GLU A 84 -13.29 -15.17 4.49
N ASP A 85 -13.04 -14.22 3.59
CA ASP A 85 -13.07 -12.78 3.87
C ASP A 85 -13.28 -11.98 2.57
N LEU A 86 -13.79 -10.75 2.69
CA LEU A 86 -13.92 -9.80 1.59
C LEU A 86 -13.38 -8.43 2.02
N ARG A 87 -12.34 -7.97 1.33
CA ARG A 87 -11.65 -6.71 1.65
C ARG A 87 -11.86 -5.65 0.59
N TRP A 88 -11.92 -4.42 1.04
CA TRP A 88 -11.94 -3.22 0.21
C TRP A 88 -10.60 -2.50 0.39
N GLU A 89 -9.77 -2.49 -0.65
CA GLU A 89 -8.45 -1.87 -0.68
C GLU A 89 -8.41 -0.81 -1.80
N CYS A 90 -9.30 0.18 -1.72
CA CYS A 90 -9.42 1.30 -2.66
C CYS A 90 -9.82 2.58 -1.93
N ASP A 91 -9.31 3.72 -2.41
CA ASP A 91 -9.59 5.05 -1.84
C ASP A 91 -10.93 5.62 -2.33
N TRP A 92 -11.71 4.84 -3.08
CA TRP A 92 -12.99 5.29 -3.61
C TRP A 92 -14.10 5.16 -2.56
N GLY A 93 -15.06 6.09 -2.59
CA GLY A 93 -16.13 6.16 -1.60
C GLY A 93 -17.07 4.95 -1.62
N SER A 94 -17.92 4.83 -0.60
CA SER A 94 -18.78 3.64 -0.38
C SER A 94 -19.80 3.36 -1.49
N GLY A 95 -20.11 4.35 -2.33
CA GLY A 95 -20.93 4.13 -3.54
C GLY A 95 -20.24 3.23 -4.56
N HIS A 96 -18.94 3.43 -4.79
CA HIS A 96 -18.15 2.55 -5.65
C HIS A 96 -17.96 1.17 -5.03
N TYR A 97 -17.75 1.11 -3.71
CA TYR A 97 -17.68 -0.18 -3.02
C TYR A 97 -18.97 -0.98 -3.22
N ARG A 98 -20.13 -0.35 -2.97
CA ARG A 98 -21.44 -0.95 -3.24
C ARG A 98 -21.57 -1.40 -4.70
N GLY A 99 -21.23 -0.56 -5.66
CA GLY A 99 -21.33 -0.88 -7.09
C GLY A 99 -20.44 -2.07 -7.50
N SER A 100 -19.23 -2.15 -6.96
CA SER A 100 -18.32 -3.28 -7.18
C SER A 100 -18.85 -4.57 -6.56
N LEU A 101 -19.43 -4.51 -5.35
CA LEU A 101 -20.07 -5.66 -4.70
C LEU A 101 -21.26 -6.17 -5.52
N GLU A 102 -22.14 -5.29 -5.99
CA GLU A 102 -23.28 -5.67 -6.82
C GLU A 102 -22.81 -6.30 -8.14
N SER A 103 -21.78 -5.73 -8.77
CA SER A 103 -21.20 -6.23 -10.02
C SER A 103 -20.59 -7.62 -9.82
N PHE A 104 -19.85 -7.81 -8.73
CA PHE A 104 -19.25 -9.10 -8.37
C PHE A 104 -20.30 -10.16 -8.04
N ARG A 105 -21.32 -9.80 -7.25
CA ARG A 105 -22.46 -10.68 -6.93
C ARG A 105 -23.19 -11.14 -8.20
N ARG A 106 -23.50 -10.20 -9.11
CA ARG A 106 -24.14 -10.51 -10.39
C ARG A 106 -23.29 -11.44 -11.25
N LEU A 107 -21.97 -11.22 -11.30
CA LEU A 107 -21.05 -12.10 -12.03
C LEU A 107 -21.10 -13.53 -11.50
N CYS A 108 -21.08 -13.71 -10.19
CA CYS A 108 -21.15 -15.03 -9.56
C CYS A 108 -22.51 -15.72 -9.76
N GLN A 109 -23.61 -14.95 -9.78
CA GLN A 109 -24.94 -15.47 -10.09
C GLN A 109 -25.06 -15.91 -11.57
N GLN A 110 -24.43 -15.18 -12.49
CA GLN A 110 -24.42 -15.52 -13.92
C GLN A 110 -23.50 -16.69 -14.24
N HIS A 111 -22.46 -16.91 -13.44
CA HIS A 111 -21.46 -17.96 -13.61
C HIS A 111 -21.27 -18.77 -12.33
N PRO A 112 -22.23 -19.66 -11.97
CA PRO A 112 -22.14 -20.49 -10.77
C PRO A 112 -20.93 -21.43 -10.75
N ASP A 113 -20.45 -21.84 -11.93
CA ASP A 113 -19.23 -22.64 -12.11
C ASP A 113 -18.00 -21.95 -11.52
N VAL A 114 -17.97 -20.62 -11.62
CA VAL A 114 -16.88 -19.79 -11.13
C VAL A 114 -17.04 -19.47 -9.63
N ALA A 115 -18.28 -19.29 -9.17
CA ALA A 115 -18.59 -19.05 -7.75
C ALA A 115 -18.09 -20.20 -6.85
N VAL A 116 -18.14 -21.44 -7.33
CA VAL A 116 -17.63 -22.60 -6.58
C VAL A 116 -16.12 -22.50 -6.31
N ASN A 117 -15.34 -21.94 -7.25
CA ASN A 117 -13.88 -21.81 -7.11
C ASN A 117 -13.47 -20.79 -6.04
N LEU A 118 -14.40 -19.93 -5.60
CA LEU A 118 -14.16 -18.87 -4.63
C LEU A 118 -14.39 -19.30 -3.17
N ARG A 119 -15.02 -20.46 -2.94
CA ARG A 119 -15.30 -20.95 -1.60
C ARG A 119 -14.03 -21.11 -0.78
N GLY A 120 -14.05 -20.61 0.45
CA GLY A 120 -12.93 -20.64 1.38
C GLY A 120 -11.76 -19.73 0.99
N ARG A 121 -11.96 -18.78 0.07
CA ARG A 121 -10.93 -17.80 -0.31
C ARG A 121 -11.25 -16.41 0.19
N THR A 122 -10.21 -15.63 0.42
CA THR A 122 -10.32 -14.18 0.62
C THR A 122 -10.32 -13.44 -0.72
N VAL A 123 -11.30 -12.57 -0.93
CA VAL A 123 -11.41 -11.71 -2.13
C VAL A 123 -11.09 -10.27 -1.75
N VAL A 124 -10.25 -9.61 -2.55
CA VAL A 124 -9.86 -8.21 -2.35
C VAL A 124 -10.34 -7.39 -3.55
N LEU A 125 -11.22 -6.43 -3.33
CA LEU A 125 -11.57 -5.41 -4.32
C LEU A 125 -10.52 -4.30 -4.25
N GLY A 126 -9.64 -4.25 -5.24
CA GLY A 126 -8.44 -3.40 -5.24
C GLY A 126 -8.22 -2.71 -6.59
N ARG A 127 -6.97 -2.36 -6.89
CA ARG A 127 -6.56 -1.70 -8.15
C ARG A 127 -5.90 -2.63 -9.17
N THR A 128 -5.74 -3.91 -8.82
CA THR A 128 -5.11 -4.90 -9.71
C THR A 128 -5.94 -6.17 -9.76
N THR A 129 -5.91 -6.85 -10.90
CA THR A 129 -6.60 -8.15 -11.06
C THR A 129 -5.57 -9.26 -11.09
N GLY A 130 -5.68 -10.22 -10.16
CA GLY A 130 -4.76 -11.35 -10.06
C GLY A 130 -4.92 -12.17 -8.79
N VAL A 131 -3.99 -13.09 -8.55
CA VAL A 131 -3.88 -13.82 -7.28
C VAL A 131 -2.65 -13.29 -6.54
N SER A 132 -2.83 -12.90 -5.28
CA SER A 132 -1.74 -12.44 -4.42
C SER A 132 -0.81 -13.61 -4.05
N LEU A 133 0.36 -13.29 -3.50
CA LEU A 133 1.29 -14.31 -3.01
C LEU A 133 0.74 -15.07 -1.78
N ASP A 134 -0.24 -14.47 -1.09
CA ASP A 134 -0.97 -15.11 0.01
C ASP A 134 -2.18 -15.94 -0.48
N GLY A 135 -2.41 -16.00 -1.80
CA GLY A 135 -3.53 -16.74 -2.40
C GLY A 135 -4.86 -15.98 -2.42
N HIS A 136 -4.89 -14.71 -2.02
CA HIS A 136 -6.08 -13.87 -2.13
C HIS A 136 -6.39 -13.56 -3.59
N VAL A 137 -7.68 -13.54 -3.94
CA VAL A 137 -8.13 -13.14 -5.28
C VAL A 137 -8.33 -11.63 -5.29
N VAL A 138 -7.45 -10.91 -5.96
CA VAL A 138 -7.56 -9.45 -6.11
C VAL A 138 -8.29 -9.15 -7.41
N LEU A 139 -9.34 -8.34 -7.35
CA LEU A 139 -10.12 -7.89 -8.50
C LEU A 139 -10.02 -6.38 -8.60
N SER A 140 -9.51 -5.88 -9.73
CA SER A 140 -9.44 -4.43 -9.97
C SER A 140 -10.83 -3.86 -10.14
N ILE A 141 -11.19 -2.82 -9.39
CA ILE A 141 -12.46 -2.11 -9.58
C ILE A 141 -12.52 -1.30 -10.87
N GLU A 142 -11.36 -1.06 -11.49
CA GLU A 142 -11.21 -0.38 -12.77
C GLU A 142 -11.37 -1.35 -13.96
N ASP A 143 -11.31 -2.66 -13.71
CA ASP A 143 -11.41 -3.68 -14.76
C ASP A 143 -12.86 -3.97 -15.18
N VAL A 144 -13.00 -4.38 -16.44
CA VAL A 144 -14.26 -4.90 -16.96
C VAL A 144 -14.53 -6.32 -16.44
N ARG A 145 -15.83 -6.65 -16.28
CA ARG A 145 -16.31 -7.96 -15.78
C ARG A 145 -15.70 -9.18 -16.47
N HIS A 146 -15.34 -9.08 -17.75
CA HIS A 146 -14.69 -10.18 -18.47
C HIS A 146 -13.31 -10.52 -17.88
N SER A 147 -12.56 -9.52 -17.40
CA SER A 147 -11.21 -9.69 -16.85
C SER A 147 -11.29 -10.53 -15.59
N TRP A 148 -12.22 -10.17 -14.69
CA TRP A 148 -12.52 -10.93 -13.48
C TRP A 148 -12.91 -12.36 -13.82
N LEU A 149 -13.83 -12.56 -14.77
CA LEU A 149 -14.28 -13.90 -15.17
C LEU A 149 -13.13 -14.78 -15.70
N SER A 150 -12.21 -14.21 -16.48
CA SER A 150 -11.05 -14.91 -17.02
C SER A 150 -10.11 -15.40 -15.89
N LEU A 151 -9.83 -14.52 -14.93
CA LEU A 151 -9.04 -14.87 -13.75
C LEU A 151 -9.72 -15.99 -12.95
N LEU A 152 -11.00 -15.82 -12.63
CA LEU A 152 -11.71 -16.73 -11.76
C LEU A 152 -11.85 -18.16 -12.35
N ARG A 153 -11.91 -18.27 -13.69
CA ARG A 153 -11.88 -19.57 -14.40
C ARG A 153 -10.52 -20.27 -14.34
N THR A 154 -9.45 -19.55 -14.05
CA THR A 154 -8.08 -20.06 -14.08
C THR A 154 -7.44 -20.17 -12.69
N LEU A 155 -8.19 -19.90 -11.60
CA LEU A 155 -7.69 -19.89 -10.22
C LEU A 155 -6.91 -21.15 -9.82
N SER A 156 -7.39 -22.34 -10.18
CA SER A 156 -6.74 -23.61 -9.84
C SER A 156 -5.31 -23.73 -10.37
N ARG A 157 -4.98 -23.01 -11.45
CA ARG A 157 -3.60 -22.96 -11.98
C ARG A 157 -2.67 -22.14 -11.11
N TYR A 158 -3.19 -21.22 -10.31
CA TYR A 158 -2.41 -20.36 -9.42
C TYR A 158 -2.14 -21.02 -8.07
N ASP A 159 -3.05 -21.88 -7.57
CA ASP A 159 -2.91 -22.57 -6.28
C ASP A 159 -1.59 -23.32 -6.15
N ALA A 160 -1.25 -24.11 -7.17
CA ALA A 160 0.01 -24.86 -7.20
C ALA A 160 1.26 -23.96 -7.11
N TYR A 161 1.18 -22.71 -7.53
CA TYR A 161 2.29 -21.76 -7.39
C TYR A 161 2.28 -21.03 -6.05
N VAL A 162 1.10 -20.74 -5.50
CA VAL A 162 0.96 -20.13 -4.17
C VAL A 162 1.48 -21.10 -3.10
N GLU A 163 1.18 -22.39 -3.20
CA GLU A 163 1.71 -23.43 -2.30
C GLU A 163 3.25 -23.51 -2.31
N LEU A 164 3.88 -23.11 -3.42
CA LEU A 164 5.34 -23.09 -3.56
C LEU A 164 6.00 -21.82 -3.00
N VAL A 165 5.22 -20.77 -2.67
CA VAL A 165 5.77 -19.52 -2.14
C VAL A 165 6.40 -19.71 -0.76
N PRO A 166 5.72 -20.25 0.28
CA PRO A 166 6.33 -20.40 1.60
C PRO A 166 7.58 -21.28 1.63
N PRO A 167 7.64 -22.43 0.93
CA PRO A 167 8.87 -23.22 0.82
C PRO A 167 10.03 -22.45 0.15
N ALA A 168 9.74 -21.66 -0.89
CA ALA A 168 10.76 -20.88 -1.58
C ALA A 168 11.30 -19.74 -0.70
N GLU A 169 10.43 -19.04 0.02
CA GLU A 169 10.81 -18.02 1.00
C GLU A 169 11.63 -18.62 2.15
N HIS A 170 11.23 -19.77 2.67
CA HIS A 170 11.95 -20.48 3.71
C HIS A 170 13.34 -20.94 3.24
N ALA A 171 13.46 -21.45 2.01
CA ALA A 171 14.74 -21.88 1.46
C ALA A 171 15.75 -20.73 1.33
N LEU A 172 15.28 -19.53 0.94
CA LEU A 172 16.08 -18.30 0.90
C LEU A 172 16.40 -17.81 2.31
N SER A 173 15.41 -17.82 3.21
CA SER A 173 15.55 -17.46 4.62
C SER A 173 16.71 -18.24 5.27
N GLU A 174 16.70 -19.56 5.14
CA GLU A 174 17.75 -20.42 5.71
C GLU A 174 19.12 -20.22 5.04
N ALA A 175 19.14 -19.92 3.73
CA ALA A 175 20.40 -19.55 3.06
C ALA A 175 21.02 -18.26 3.63
N LEU A 176 20.23 -17.39 4.24
CA LEU A 176 20.64 -16.13 4.86
C LEU A 176 20.42 -16.12 6.38
N ARG A 177 20.75 -17.24 7.06
CA ARG A 177 20.70 -17.41 8.53
C ARG A 177 19.32 -17.10 9.15
N GLY A 178 18.25 -17.47 8.47
CA GLY A 178 16.88 -17.33 8.95
C GLY A 178 16.32 -15.91 8.88
N ILE A 179 16.82 -15.06 7.99
CA ILE A 179 16.22 -13.73 7.73
C ILE A 179 14.75 -13.88 7.29
N ARG A 180 13.83 -13.03 7.76
CA ARG A 180 12.42 -13.13 7.35
C ARG A 180 12.28 -12.64 5.92
N VAL A 181 12.03 -13.54 4.98
CA VAL A 181 11.69 -13.16 3.61
C VAL A 181 10.23 -12.77 3.60
N GLU A 182 9.95 -11.54 3.20
CA GLU A 182 8.58 -11.01 3.13
C GLU A 182 8.37 -10.36 1.77
N HIS A 183 7.26 -10.68 1.12
CA HIS A 183 6.85 -9.94 -0.07
C HIS A 183 6.12 -8.65 0.33
N ARG A 184 6.20 -7.61 -0.52
CA ARG A 184 5.39 -6.40 -0.31
C ARG A 184 3.95 -6.69 -0.68
N ARG A 185 3.03 -6.42 0.25
CA ARG A 185 1.57 -6.59 0.05
C ARG A 185 0.98 -5.76 -1.10
N PHE A 186 1.60 -4.62 -1.44
CA PHE A 186 1.06 -3.65 -2.39
C PHE A 186 1.97 -3.42 -3.60
N LYS A 187 2.14 -4.45 -4.43
CA LYS A 187 2.79 -4.34 -5.75
C LYS A 187 1.89 -4.96 -6.82
N PRO A 188 2.04 -4.56 -8.10
CA PRO A 188 1.33 -5.21 -9.19
C PRO A 188 1.53 -6.71 -9.10
N ALA A 189 0.45 -7.48 -9.32
CA ALA A 189 0.42 -8.92 -9.15
C ALA A 189 1.59 -9.61 -9.85
N VAL A 190 2.67 -9.89 -9.11
CA VAL A 190 3.76 -10.73 -9.60
C VAL A 190 3.20 -12.14 -9.54
N ALA A 191 3.02 -12.77 -10.71
CA ALA A 191 2.55 -14.14 -10.76
C ALA A 191 3.43 -15.02 -9.85
N ALA A 192 2.81 -15.74 -8.91
CA ALA A 192 3.52 -16.55 -7.91
C ALA A 192 4.61 -17.44 -8.53
N LYS A 193 4.37 -17.98 -9.74
CA LYS A 193 5.36 -18.71 -10.55
C LYS A 193 6.67 -17.94 -10.76
N ALA A 194 6.58 -16.68 -11.17
CA ALA A 194 7.74 -15.85 -11.45
C ALA A 194 8.52 -15.56 -10.17
N TYR A 195 7.81 -15.27 -9.08
CA TYR A 195 8.38 -15.02 -7.76
C TYR A 195 9.13 -16.25 -7.22
N VAL A 196 8.49 -17.43 -7.22
CA VAL A 196 9.11 -18.69 -6.79
C VAL A 196 10.38 -18.99 -7.59
N ARG A 197 10.34 -18.80 -8.91
CA ARG A 197 11.50 -19.01 -9.79
C ARG A 197 12.64 -18.04 -9.46
N GLN A 198 12.31 -16.78 -9.18
CA GLN A 198 13.26 -15.73 -8.80
C GLN A 198 13.92 -16.05 -7.46
N LEU A 199 13.14 -16.38 -6.42
CA LEU A 199 13.64 -16.81 -5.12
C LEU A 199 14.54 -18.04 -5.24
N SER A 200 14.13 -19.04 -6.03
CA SER A 200 14.91 -20.26 -6.24
C SER A 200 16.27 -19.98 -6.87
N LYS A 201 16.32 -19.15 -7.92
CA LYS A 201 17.58 -18.75 -8.57
C LYS A 201 18.50 -18.02 -7.59
N LEU A 202 17.97 -17.04 -6.85
CA LEU A 202 18.73 -16.29 -5.86
C LEU A 202 19.26 -17.20 -4.75
N THR A 203 18.44 -18.12 -4.25
CA THR A 203 18.81 -19.09 -3.21
C THR A 203 19.96 -19.99 -3.66
N VAL A 204 19.89 -20.55 -4.87
CA VAL A 204 20.96 -21.40 -5.41
C VAL A 204 22.26 -20.60 -5.58
N ALA A 205 22.16 -19.37 -6.09
CA ALA A 205 23.33 -18.50 -6.27
C ALA A 205 23.98 -18.13 -4.93
N LEU A 206 23.17 -17.81 -3.91
CA LEU A 206 23.61 -17.54 -2.54
C LEU A 206 24.29 -18.74 -1.90
N ARG A 207 23.66 -19.93 -1.94
CA ARG A 207 24.26 -21.14 -1.38
C ARG A 207 25.62 -21.45 -2.01
N ARG A 208 25.74 -21.30 -3.33
CA ARG A 208 27.01 -21.48 -4.04
C ARG A 208 28.06 -20.47 -3.58
N HIS A 209 27.68 -19.21 -3.43
CA HIS A 209 28.58 -18.16 -2.95
C HIS A 209 29.06 -18.42 -1.52
N ILE A 210 28.12 -18.72 -0.62
CA ILE A 210 28.38 -19.01 0.80
C ILE A 210 29.25 -20.25 0.96
N TRP A 211 29.03 -21.28 0.15
CA TRP A 211 29.90 -22.46 0.12
C TRP A 211 31.35 -22.10 -0.25
N ALA A 212 31.54 -21.20 -1.22
CA ALA A 212 32.86 -20.84 -1.72
C ALA A 212 33.61 -19.81 -0.86
N LYS A 213 32.91 -18.84 -0.28
CA LYS A 213 33.52 -17.70 0.44
C LYS A 213 33.17 -17.62 1.92
N GLY A 214 32.21 -18.42 2.38
CA GLY A 214 31.62 -18.27 3.70
C GLY A 214 30.67 -17.08 3.80
N LEU A 215 30.04 -16.94 4.97
CA LEU A 215 29.37 -15.71 5.38
C LEU A 215 30.35 -14.86 6.22
N PRO A 216 30.16 -13.53 6.29
CA PRO A 216 31.00 -12.68 7.13
C PRO A 216 30.98 -13.12 8.60
N ASN A 217 32.14 -13.05 9.26
CA ASN A 217 32.31 -13.54 10.63
C ASN A 217 31.58 -12.68 11.68
N ASP A 218 31.35 -11.41 11.36
CA ASP A 218 30.64 -10.43 12.18
C ASP A 218 29.11 -10.59 12.10
N TRP A 219 28.60 -11.48 11.24
CA TRP A 219 27.18 -11.76 11.19
C TRP A 219 26.69 -12.47 12.45
N PRO A 220 25.52 -12.09 12.98
CA PRO A 220 24.90 -12.81 14.09
C PRO A 220 24.53 -14.25 13.68
N THR A 221 24.41 -15.12 14.67
CA THR A 221 24.06 -16.54 14.47
C THR A 221 22.76 -16.72 13.68
N ARG A 222 21.77 -15.84 13.92
CA ARG A 222 20.53 -15.76 13.14
C ARG A 222 20.15 -14.32 12.83
N LEU A 223 19.47 -14.14 11.71
CA LEU A 223 18.90 -12.88 11.25
C LEU A 223 17.37 -12.85 11.36
N SER A 224 16.78 -13.69 12.21
CA SER A 224 15.32 -13.85 12.40
C SER A 224 14.56 -12.60 12.80
N ASP A 225 15.28 -11.57 13.20
CA ASP A 225 14.75 -10.26 13.56
C ASP A 225 14.70 -9.28 12.38
N HIS A 226 15.44 -9.56 11.31
CA HIS A 226 15.53 -8.74 10.11
C HIS A 226 14.59 -9.25 9.02
N GLN A 227 14.18 -8.34 8.14
CA GLN A 227 13.27 -8.62 7.03
C GLN A 227 13.96 -8.33 5.70
N LEU A 228 13.71 -9.18 4.71
CA LEU A 228 14.19 -9.07 3.34
C LEU A 228 13.01 -9.12 2.38
N GLY A 229 12.78 -8.02 1.67
CA GLY A 229 11.89 -7.95 0.51
C GLY A 229 12.67 -8.21 -0.77
N VAL A 230 12.34 -9.32 -1.44
CA VAL A 230 12.87 -9.62 -2.78
C VAL A 230 11.92 -9.05 -3.82
N GLU A 231 12.43 -8.17 -4.67
CA GLU A 231 11.68 -7.53 -5.73
C GLU A 231 11.97 -8.13 -7.11
N CYS A 232 11.20 -7.73 -8.13
CA CYS A 232 11.47 -8.06 -9.53
C CYS A 232 12.90 -7.68 -9.95
N GLU A 233 13.34 -8.16 -11.12
CA GLU A 233 14.75 -8.07 -11.56
C GLU A 233 15.34 -6.64 -11.63
N ALA A 234 14.51 -5.59 -11.61
CA ALA A 234 14.91 -4.18 -11.62
C ALA A 234 14.63 -3.44 -10.29
N GLY A 235 14.35 -4.16 -9.20
CA GLY A 235 14.13 -3.56 -7.88
C GLY A 235 15.39 -2.89 -7.29
N PRO A 236 15.23 -1.98 -6.31
CA PRO A 236 16.35 -1.31 -5.67
C PRO A 236 17.08 -2.26 -4.71
N LEU A 237 18.38 -2.06 -4.56
CA LEU A 237 19.15 -2.58 -3.44
C LEU A 237 19.23 -1.48 -2.36
N MET A 238 18.33 -1.51 -1.37
CA MET A 238 18.23 -0.43 -0.39
C MET A 238 17.68 -0.89 0.96
N LEU A 239 17.98 -0.12 2.00
CA LEU A 239 17.37 -0.32 3.32
C LEU A 239 16.19 0.65 3.45
N SER A 240 14.99 0.13 3.69
CA SER A 240 13.78 0.94 3.84
C SER A 240 13.84 1.82 5.09
N PRO A 241 12.99 2.86 5.19
CA PRO A 241 12.80 3.61 6.43
C PRO A 241 12.32 2.73 7.60
N THR A 242 11.59 1.64 7.31
CA THR A 242 11.09 0.68 8.32
C THR A 242 12.13 -0.33 8.81
N GLY A 243 13.34 -0.32 8.24
CA GLY A 243 14.41 -1.26 8.57
C GLY A 243 14.35 -2.60 7.80
N GLN A 244 13.55 -2.68 6.74
CA GLN A 244 13.47 -3.82 5.84
C GLN A 244 14.55 -3.70 4.75
N PHE A 245 15.32 -4.77 4.52
CA PHE A 245 16.20 -4.86 3.37
C PHE A 245 15.39 -5.09 2.11
N LEU A 246 15.71 -4.40 1.03
CA LEU A 246 15.10 -4.58 -0.29
C LEU A 246 16.20 -4.92 -1.27
N ALA A 247 15.97 -5.97 -2.07
CA ALA A 247 16.93 -6.41 -3.07
C ALA A 247 16.19 -6.92 -4.32
N PRO A 248 16.72 -6.65 -5.54
CA PRO A 248 16.19 -7.29 -6.73
C PRO A 248 16.51 -8.79 -6.73
N ALA A 249 15.64 -9.61 -7.32
CA ALA A 249 15.88 -11.04 -7.50
C ALA A 249 17.13 -11.37 -8.32
N SER A 250 17.60 -10.43 -9.14
CA SER A 250 18.81 -10.50 -9.96
C SER A 250 20.08 -10.09 -9.20
N CYS A 251 19.97 -9.69 -7.91
CA CYS A 251 21.08 -9.18 -7.13
C CYS A 251 22.22 -10.21 -7.05
N PRO A 252 23.47 -9.83 -7.39
CA PRO A 252 24.62 -10.70 -7.22
C PRO A 252 24.79 -11.14 -5.75
N PRO A 253 25.02 -12.44 -5.47
CA PRO A 253 25.14 -12.95 -4.10
C PRO A 253 26.13 -12.20 -3.20
N ALA A 254 27.32 -11.87 -3.74
CA ALA A 254 28.34 -11.13 -3.01
C ALA A 254 27.82 -9.77 -2.57
N LEU A 255 27.19 -9.04 -3.50
CA LEU A 255 26.64 -7.72 -3.26
C LEU A 255 25.52 -7.77 -2.20
N LEU A 256 24.66 -8.78 -2.25
CA LEU A 256 23.58 -8.96 -1.28
C LEU A 256 24.14 -9.24 0.13
N VAL A 257 25.14 -10.11 0.25
CA VAL A 257 25.79 -10.44 1.52
C VAL A 257 26.49 -9.19 2.11
N ASP A 258 27.27 -8.47 1.30
CA ASP A 258 27.98 -7.26 1.75
C ASP A 258 26.98 -6.15 2.15
N PHE A 259 25.90 -6.00 1.38
CA PHE A 259 24.86 -5.03 1.65
C PHE A 259 24.10 -5.32 2.96
N VAL A 260 23.71 -6.57 3.20
CA VAL A 260 23.04 -6.96 4.45
C VAL A 260 24.00 -6.75 5.62
N GLY A 261 25.24 -7.26 5.53
CA GLY A 261 26.24 -7.16 6.60
C GLY A 261 26.55 -5.73 7.01
N SER A 262 26.86 -4.87 6.04
CA SER A 262 27.23 -3.47 6.30
C SER A 262 26.10 -2.61 6.88
N ARG A 263 24.85 -3.08 6.85
CA ARG A 263 23.67 -2.29 7.27
C ARG A 263 22.83 -2.94 8.37
N LEU A 264 23.28 -4.03 8.99
CA LEU A 264 22.56 -4.70 10.09
C LEU A 264 22.22 -3.76 11.24
N SER A 265 23.19 -2.98 11.73
CA SER A 265 22.99 -2.04 12.84
C SER A 265 21.96 -0.96 12.49
N ALA A 266 22.06 -0.37 11.29
CA ALA A 266 21.12 0.63 10.81
C ALA A 266 19.71 0.04 10.62
N ALA A 267 19.60 -1.19 10.13
CA ALA A 267 18.32 -1.89 9.97
C ALA A 267 17.66 -2.12 11.33
N GLN A 268 18.42 -2.56 12.33
CA GLN A 268 17.93 -2.75 13.69
C GLN A 268 17.44 -1.43 14.31
N GLN A 269 18.23 -0.35 14.20
CA GLN A 269 17.84 0.96 14.71
C GLN A 269 16.53 1.46 14.08
N ARG A 270 16.43 1.41 12.75
CA ARG A 270 15.22 1.82 12.02
C ARG A 270 14.00 0.98 12.39
N ARG A 271 14.17 -0.34 12.56
CA ARG A 271 13.09 -1.24 12.96
C ARG A 271 12.58 -0.92 14.36
N LEU A 272 13.50 -0.67 15.30
CA LEU A 272 13.14 -0.29 16.68
C LEU A 272 12.39 1.04 16.69
N LEU A 273 12.89 2.05 15.98
CA LEU A 273 12.23 3.35 15.84
C LEU A 273 10.82 3.20 15.26
N TYR A 274 10.68 2.49 14.13
CA TYR A 274 9.40 2.25 13.47
C TYR A 274 8.40 1.52 14.40
N ARG A 275 8.85 0.51 15.16
CA ARG A 275 8.01 -0.21 16.12
C ARG A 275 7.52 0.71 17.24
N THR A 276 8.40 1.55 17.78
CA THR A 276 8.04 2.54 18.81
C THR A 276 7.04 3.55 18.27
N GLN A 277 7.30 4.10 17.08
CA GLN A 277 6.39 5.06 16.42
C GLN A 277 5.02 4.45 16.13
N ARG A 278 4.96 3.20 15.67
CA ARG A 278 3.69 2.52 15.40
C ARG A 278 2.86 2.26 16.67
N ARG A 279 3.52 1.97 17.80
CA ARG A 279 2.85 1.85 19.10
C ARG A 279 2.28 3.19 19.53
N LEU A 280 3.11 4.24 19.49
CA LEU A 280 2.71 5.59 19.82
C LEU A 280 1.58 6.10 18.92
N GLU A 281 1.66 5.85 17.61
CA GLU A 281 0.59 6.14 16.65
C GLU A 281 -0.72 5.48 17.07
N THR A 282 -0.69 4.20 17.45
CA THR A 282 -1.90 3.47 17.87
C THR A 282 -2.51 4.08 19.13
N GLU A 283 -1.68 4.42 20.11
CA GLU A 283 -2.12 5.05 21.37
C GLU A 283 -2.72 6.44 21.11
N LEU A 284 -2.00 7.30 20.37
CA LEU A 284 -2.47 8.66 20.04
C LEU A 284 -3.69 8.65 19.14
N HIS A 285 -3.79 7.70 18.20
CA HIS A 285 -4.96 7.54 17.35
C HIS A 285 -6.22 7.28 18.19
N GLN A 286 -6.15 6.36 19.15
CA GLN A 286 -7.29 6.08 20.04
C GLN A 286 -7.62 7.30 20.90
N LEU A 287 -6.59 7.98 21.43
CA LEU A 287 -6.81 9.19 22.22
C LEU A 287 -7.46 10.31 21.40
N CYS A 288 -7.06 10.50 20.13
CA CYS A 288 -7.71 11.44 19.20
C CYS A 288 -9.18 11.07 18.95
N MET A 289 -9.48 9.79 18.72
CA MET A 289 -10.84 9.30 18.53
C MET A 289 -11.73 9.65 19.73
N GLU A 290 -11.22 9.43 20.95
CA GLU A 290 -11.93 9.70 22.21
C GLU A 290 -12.07 11.21 22.48
N VAL A 291 -10.98 11.96 22.49
CA VAL A 291 -10.96 13.39 22.87
C VAL A 291 -11.73 14.27 21.90
N LEU A 292 -11.65 13.97 20.59
CA LEU A 292 -12.34 14.75 19.55
C LEU A 292 -13.71 14.17 19.18
N HIS A 293 -14.12 13.06 19.80
CA HIS A 293 -15.37 12.35 19.52
C HIS A 293 -15.58 12.05 18.03
N LEU A 294 -14.54 11.57 17.34
CA LEU A 294 -14.59 11.30 15.90
C LEU A 294 -15.42 10.04 15.60
N GLU A 295 -16.12 10.02 14.47
CA GLU A 295 -16.76 8.79 13.95
C GLU A 295 -15.71 7.79 13.45
N SER A 296 -14.67 8.30 12.77
CA SER A 296 -13.52 7.50 12.33
C SER A 296 -12.30 8.37 12.08
N LEU A 297 -11.11 7.83 12.33
CA LEU A 297 -9.84 8.41 11.94
C LEU A 297 -9.11 7.44 11.02
N SER A 298 -8.68 7.91 9.87
CA SER A 298 -7.95 7.12 8.87
C SER A 298 -6.81 7.95 8.29
N LYS A 299 -5.95 7.33 7.48
CA LYS A 299 -4.83 8.02 6.84
C LYS A 299 -4.54 7.44 5.47
N GLU A 300 -3.93 8.24 4.62
CA GLU A 300 -3.40 7.85 3.31
C GLU A 300 -2.18 6.94 3.48
N ASP A 301 -1.93 6.05 2.52
CA ASP A 301 -0.90 5.01 2.62
C ASP A 301 0.54 5.55 2.75
N ASP A 302 0.79 6.76 2.24
CA ASP A 302 2.09 7.42 2.29
C ASP A 302 2.27 8.30 3.55
N VAL A 303 1.26 8.37 4.41
CA VAL A 303 1.33 8.96 5.75
C VAL A 303 1.94 7.92 6.68
N THR A 304 3.27 8.00 6.83
CA THR A 304 4.05 7.12 7.69
C THR A 304 3.68 7.30 9.18
N PRO A 305 3.95 6.30 10.04
CA PRO A 305 3.64 6.38 11.47
C PRO A 305 4.17 7.63 12.17
N ASP A 306 5.38 8.08 11.84
CA ASP A 306 5.97 9.30 12.37
C ASP A 306 5.18 10.57 12.01
N ARG A 307 4.68 10.65 10.76
CA ARG A 307 3.82 11.75 10.32
C ARG A 307 2.47 11.72 11.02
N MET A 308 1.89 10.53 11.16
CA MET A 308 0.61 10.35 11.85
C MET A 308 0.72 10.70 13.34
N VAL A 309 1.82 10.35 14.00
CA VAL A 309 2.12 10.77 15.38
C VAL A 309 2.11 12.29 15.49
N ILE A 310 2.86 12.99 14.63
CA ILE A 310 2.91 14.46 14.63
C ILE A 310 1.51 15.06 14.44
N CYS A 311 0.73 14.52 13.50
CA CYS A 311 -0.63 14.98 13.25
C CYS A 311 -1.51 14.79 14.49
N CYS A 312 -1.49 13.61 15.10
CA CYS A 312 -2.28 13.32 16.29
C CYS A 312 -1.89 14.19 17.49
N GLU A 313 -0.59 14.39 17.74
CA GLU A 313 -0.12 15.29 18.79
C GLU A 313 -0.65 16.72 18.61
N ARG A 314 -0.64 17.22 17.36
CA ARG A 314 -1.21 18.54 17.03
C ARG A 314 -2.72 18.59 17.24
N LEU A 315 -3.45 17.58 16.78
CA LEU A 315 -4.89 17.46 16.97
C LEU A 315 -5.26 17.48 18.47
N LEU A 316 -4.52 16.75 19.29
CA LEU A 316 -4.73 16.70 20.74
C LEU A 316 -4.39 18.02 21.43
N LYS A 317 -3.30 18.68 21.03
CA LYS A 317 -2.91 19.99 21.55
C LYS A 317 -3.97 21.06 21.23
N ALA A 318 -4.56 21.00 20.04
CA ALA A 318 -5.61 21.89 19.57
C ALA A 318 -7.04 21.43 19.92
N SER A 319 -7.19 20.38 20.75
CA SER A 319 -8.48 19.74 21.03
C SER A 319 -9.57 20.68 21.53
N LEU A 320 -9.23 21.67 22.35
CA LEU A 320 -10.20 22.61 22.93
C LEU A 320 -11.03 23.36 21.88
N TRP A 321 -10.44 23.71 20.74
CA TRP A 321 -11.17 24.40 19.66
C TRP A 321 -11.54 23.47 18.50
N LEU A 322 -10.85 22.34 18.34
CA LEU A 322 -11.16 21.34 17.32
C LEU A 322 -12.35 20.45 17.68
N GLU A 323 -12.53 20.08 18.94
CA GLU A 323 -13.58 19.15 19.36
C GLU A 323 -14.98 19.62 18.94
N PRO A 324 -15.39 20.89 19.14
CA PRO A 324 -16.72 21.35 18.73
C PRO A 324 -16.94 21.28 17.19
N LEU A 325 -15.85 21.40 16.42
CA LEU A 325 -15.86 21.37 14.97
C LEU A 325 -15.81 19.94 14.41
N LEU A 326 -15.08 19.04 15.06
CA LEU A 326 -14.80 17.70 14.54
C LEU A 326 -15.64 16.58 15.16
N SER A 327 -16.37 16.86 16.24
CA SER A 327 -17.24 15.87 16.88
C SER A 327 -18.22 15.25 15.87
N GLY A 328 -18.24 13.92 15.81
CA GLY A 328 -19.02 13.11 14.88
C GLY A 328 -18.53 13.12 13.42
N CYS A 329 -17.39 13.74 13.11
CA CYS A 329 -16.84 13.76 11.75
C CYS A 329 -15.99 12.51 11.48
N ARG A 330 -15.91 12.13 10.19
CA ARG A 330 -14.94 11.14 9.70
C ARG A 330 -13.73 11.88 9.16
N LEU A 331 -12.57 11.61 9.75
CA LEU A 331 -11.31 12.26 9.41
C LEU A 331 -10.40 11.32 8.62
N HIS A 332 -9.73 11.88 7.61
CA HIS A 332 -8.71 11.22 6.83
C HIS A 332 -7.46 12.10 6.77
N VAL A 333 -6.34 11.59 7.26
CA VAL A 333 -5.06 12.30 7.23
C VAL A 333 -4.40 12.08 5.86
N SER A 334 -4.14 13.16 5.14
CA SER A 334 -3.57 13.19 3.79
C SER A 334 -2.50 14.30 3.68
N HIS A 335 -2.34 14.92 2.51
CA HIS A 335 -1.47 16.08 2.26
C HIS A 335 -2.22 17.36 1.86
N TYR A 336 -3.56 17.35 1.95
CA TYR A 336 -4.40 18.46 1.51
C TYR A 336 -5.68 18.56 2.32
N CYS A 337 -6.27 19.76 2.38
CA CYS A 337 -7.61 19.94 2.95
C CYS A 337 -8.67 19.72 1.87
N SER A 338 -9.64 18.82 2.12
CA SER A 338 -10.82 18.66 1.26
C SER A 338 -11.97 17.99 2.01
N VAL A 339 -13.19 18.13 1.50
CA VAL A 339 -14.35 17.36 1.95
C VAL A 339 -14.87 16.54 0.78
N LEU A 340 -14.77 15.22 0.90
CA LEU A 340 -15.22 14.31 -0.15
C LEU A 340 -16.75 14.31 -0.27
N GLN A 341 -17.25 13.77 -1.38
CA GLN A 341 -18.69 13.68 -1.65
C GLN A 341 -19.43 12.85 -0.60
N ASP A 342 -18.75 11.88 0.00
CA ASP A 342 -19.35 11.04 1.03
C ASP A 342 -19.31 11.69 2.43
N GLY A 343 -18.67 12.85 2.60
CA GLY A 343 -18.54 13.55 3.88
C GLY A 343 -17.27 13.25 4.66
N LEU A 344 -16.29 12.54 4.08
CA LEU A 344 -14.96 12.38 4.66
C LEU A 344 -14.19 13.71 4.62
N VAL A 345 -13.64 14.13 5.76
CA VAL A 345 -12.83 15.34 5.89
C VAL A 345 -11.35 14.96 5.78
N CYS A 346 -10.70 15.38 4.69
CA CYS A 346 -9.27 15.21 4.48
C CYS A 346 -8.50 16.36 5.09
N LEU A 347 -7.47 16.09 5.90
CA LEU A 347 -6.58 17.08 6.49
C LEU A 347 -5.10 16.73 6.23
N PRO A 348 -4.23 17.71 5.93
CA PRO A 348 -2.81 17.46 5.81
C PRO A 348 -2.21 17.05 7.15
N TRP A 349 -1.31 16.07 7.19
CA TRP A 349 -0.66 15.65 8.45
C TRP A 349 0.18 16.77 9.11
N ASP A 350 0.64 17.75 8.34
CA ASP A 350 1.54 18.84 8.74
C ASP A 350 0.87 20.23 8.80
N TRP A 351 -0.45 20.30 8.95
CA TRP A 351 -1.21 21.57 9.02
C TRP A 351 -0.65 22.59 10.04
N HIS A 352 -0.79 23.88 9.73
CA HIS A 352 -0.35 25.01 10.56
C HIS A 352 -1.53 25.64 11.31
N GLU A 353 -1.28 26.11 12.54
CA GLU A 353 -2.24 26.91 13.33
C GLU A 353 -2.46 28.29 12.72
#